data_AF-A0A946XIQ3-F1
#
_entry.id   AF-A0A946XIQ3-F1
#
_cell.length_a   1.000
_cell.length_b   1.000
_cell.length_c   1.000
_cell.angle_alpha   90.00
_cell.angle_beta   90.00
_cell.angle_gamma   90.00
#
_symmetry.space_group_name_H-M   'P 1'
#
loop_
_entity.id
_entity.type
_entity.pdbx_description
1 polymer ?
#
loop_
_entity_poly.entity_id
_entity_poly.type
_entity_poly.pdbx_seq_one_letter_code
_entity_poly.pdbx_strand_id
1 'polypeptide(L)'
;MNYNQWIGPTLLTTGLLASAAAIRGCDSNRIEPLTAAKAKERIEGLAVLTDAEHEERRAYAIIINGSTDGDMLEDVVFAYNDLRRVGFQEENIFVLAEVAPRNDGPGLITAEAKPETVAIINNYLEQLVDENDLLLVYMASHGYKNENQFYLQGHGNKWSVFDMEIRGEKISLSVTLDPGLLEVRPLLDTYYDLSPGELVIVGNFCYSGIVTSHIEKRLAEDQNTRQVAAIASTTEDKRSYGWVFGRALFGQMGRSDEKVDTNNDGQNSLVELIDYTRTLHNGQPIEKEKESIVLNQVSSVSTLPVEYLVNPNN
;
A
#
# COMPACT_ATOMS: atom_id res chain seq x y z
N MET A 1 -43.60 31.53 -32.10
CA MET A 1 -42.34 32.14 -32.58
C MET A 1 -41.62 32.65 -31.33
N ASN A 2 -40.98 31.76 -30.57
CA ASN A 2 -39.56 31.41 -30.62
C ASN A 2 -38.62 32.61 -30.43
N TYR A 3 -38.17 32.81 -29.19
CA TYR A 3 -36.75 33.03 -28.89
C TYR A 3 -36.40 32.28 -27.60
N ASN A 4 -35.59 31.23 -27.77
CA ASN A 4 -34.86 30.54 -26.72
C ASN A 4 -33.89 31.51 -26.04
N GLN A 5 -33.92 31.59 -24.72
CA GLN A 5 -32.72 31.86 -23.95
C GLN A 5 -32.55 30.78 -22.89
N TRP A 6 -31.69 29.83 -23.27
CA TRP A 6 -31.04 28.87 -22.42
C TRP A 6 -30.34 29.58 -21.26
N ILE A 7 -30.75 29.27 -20.03
CA ILE A 7 -29.94 29.52 -18.84
C ILE A 7 -29.13 28.24 -18.65
N GLY A 8 -27.87 28.26 -19.10
CA GLY A 8 -26.94 27.15 -18.88
C GLY A 8 -26.64 26.97 -17.39
N PRO A 9 -26.40 25.74 -16.91
CA PRO A 9 -26.10 25.49 -15.51
C PRO A 9 -24.74 26.10 -15.15
N THR A 10 -24.79 27.08 -14.26
CA THR A 10 -23.66 27.54 -13.47
C THR A 10 -23.50 26.57 -12.31
N LEU A 11 -22.73 25.49 -12.46
CA LEU A 11 -22.38 24.63 -11.34
C LEU A 11 -21.15 23.77 -11.66
N LEU A 12 -20.26 23.66 -10.66
CA LEU A 12 -19.22 22.63 -10.50
C LEU A 12 -17.93 22.76 -11.33
N THR A 13 -17.18 23.84 -11.14
CA THR A 13 -15.71 23.84 -11.41
C THR A 13 -14.86 24.31 -10.23
N THR A 14 -15.47 24.77 -9.14
CA THR A 14 -14.74 25.28 -7.97
C THR A 14 -14.34 24.21 -6.94
N GLY A 15 -14.85 22.98 -7.04
CA GLY A 15 -14.52 21.89 -6.11
C GLY A 15 -13.19 21.17 -6.39
N LEU A 16 -12.76 21.12 -7.65
CA LEU A 16 -11.56 20.36 -8.07
C LEU A 16 -10.25 21.16 -8.01
N LEU A 17 -10.32 22.49 -7.92
CA LEU A 17 -9.14 23.36 -7.84
C LEU A 17 -8.74 23.70 -6.39
N ALA A 18 -9.67 23.57 -5.43
CA ALA A 18 -9.37 23.79 -4.01
C ALA A 18 -8.53 22.66 -3.39
N SER A 19 -8.63 21.43 -3.91
CA SER A 19 -7.76 20.31 -3.50
C SER A 19 -6.35 20.46 -4.07
N ALA A 20 -6.19 20.90 -5.33
CA ALA A 20 -4.87 21.07 -5.95
C ALA A 20 -4.04 22.22 -5.32
N ALA A 21 -4.69 23.27 -4.81
CA ALA A 21 -4.01 24.41 -4.19
C ALA A 21 -3.60 24.19 -2.73
N ALA A 22 -4.28 23.28 -2.00
CA ALA A 22 -3.88 22.89 -0.64
C ALA A 22 -2.66 21.94 -0.62
N ILE A 23 -2.40 21.23 -1.73
CA ILE A 23 -1.37 20.19 -1.82
C ILE A 23 0.02 20.76 -2.18
N ARG A 24 0.10 21.92 -2.86
CA ARG A 24 1.39 22.59 -3.16
C ARG A 24 2.08 23.24 -1.95
N GLY A 25 1.48 23.15 -0.75
CA GLY A 25 2.06 23.60 0.51
C GLY A 25 2.86 22.53 1.29
N CYS A 26 3.08 21.35 0.73
CA CYS A 26 3.71 20.23 1.45
C CYS A 26 5.23 20.08 1.29
N ASP A 27 5.92 20.96 0.56
CA ASP A 27 7.37 20.78 0.31
C ASP A 27 8.30 21.24 1.46
N SER A 28 7.83 22.01 2.45
CA SER A 28 8.73 22.59 3.47
C SER A 28 8.89 21.80 4.77
N ASN A 29 8.15 20.70 4.99
CA ASN A 29 8.13 19.96 6.26
C ASN A 29 8.28 18.45 6.06
N ARG A 30 9.20 18.01 5.19
CA ARG A 30 9.56 16.59 5.08
C ARG A 30 10.41 16.21 6.30
N ILE A 31 9.98 15.21 7.05
CA ILE A 31 10.74 14.67 8.18
C ILE A 31 11.59 13.52 7.66
N GLU A 32 12.87 13.53 8.02
CA GLU A 32 13.79 12.44 7.71
C GLU A 32 13.38 11.19 8.50
N PRO A 33 13.16 10.04 7.85
CA PRO A 33 12.80 8.80 8.54
C PRO A 33 13.91 8.35 9.50
N LEU A 34 13.54 7.61 10.54
CA LEU A 34 14.51 7.02 11.46
C LEU A 34 15.44 6.03 10.73
N THR A 35 16.73 6.14 10.98
CA THR A 35 17.70 5.11 10.59
C THR A 35 17.42 3.82 11.38
N ALA A 36 17.90 2.68 10.87
CA ALA A 36 17.76 1.38 11.55
C ALA A 36 18.18 1.41 13.03
N ALA A 37 19.27 2.08 13.37
CA ALA A 37 19.74 2.21 14.75
C ALA A 37 18.76 2.98 15.65
N LYS A 38 18.18 4.08 15.15
CA LYS A 38 17.20 4.87 15.90
C LYS A 38 15.84 4.19 15.98
N ALA A 39 15.44 3.48 14.92
CA ALA A 39 14.23 2.66 14.94
C ALA A 39 14.34 1.56 16.00
N LYS A 40 15.50 0.89 16.07
CA LYS A 40 15.79 -0.10 17.12
C LYS A 40 15.73 0.52 18.52
N GLU A 41 16.39 1.65 18.76
CA GLU A 41 16.35 2.34 20.06
C GLU A 41 14.90 2.71 20.46
N ARG A 42 14.09 3.18 19.51
CA ARG A 42 12.68 3.51 19.77
C ARG A 42 11.90 2.26 20.18
N ILE A 43 12.04 1.16 19.44
CA ILE A 43 11.34 -0.10 19.71
C ILE A 43 11.76 -0.71 21.05
N GLU A 44 13.07 -0.72 21.37
CA GLU A 44 13.57 -1.21 22.66
C GLU A 44 13.07 -0.39 23.85
N GLY A 45 12.63 0.86 23.61
CA GLY A 45 12.00 1.71 24.60
C GLY A 45 10.49 1.52 24.74
N LEU A 46 9.84 0.74 23.86
CA LEU A 46 8.41 0.43 23.96
C LEU A 46 8.18 -0.73 24.93
N ALA A 47 7.05 -0.68 25.64
CA ALA A 47 6.66 -1.78 26.51
C ALA A 47 6.29 -3.02 25.68
N VAL A 48 6.66 -4.19 26.18
CA VAL A 48 6.15 -5.48 25.67
C VAL A 48 4.75 -5.67 26.25
N LEU A 49 3.83 -6.17 25.42
CA LEU A 49 2.47 -6.46 25.85
C LEU A 49 2.46 -7.56 26.93
N THR A 50 1.53 -7.42 27.87
CA THR A 50 1.22 -8.47 28.85
C THR A 50 0.27 -9.51 28.24
N ASP A 51 0.21 -10.71 28.83
CA ASP A 51 -0.72 -11.76 28.38
C ASP A 51 -2.18 -11.27 28.30
N ALA A 52 -2.61 -10.43 29.25
CA ALA A 52 -3.94 -9.85 29.26
C ALA A 52 -4.18 -8.85 28.11
N GLU A 53 -3.12 -8.15 27.66
CA GLU A 53 -3.21 -7.23 26.53
C GLU A 53 -3.25 -7.95 25.17
N HIS A 54 -2.75 -9.19 25.11
CA HIS A 54 -2.86 -10.10 23.97
C HIS A 54 -4.25 -10.74 23.83
N GLU A 55 -5.04 -10.78 24.91
CA GLU A 55 -6.45 -11.22 24.83
C GLU A 55 -7.36 -10.15 24.19
N GLU A 56 -6.93 -8.89 24.13
CA GLU A 56 -7.65 -7.81 23.48
C GLU A 56 -7.27 -7.71 22.00
N ARG A 57 -8.25 -7.88 21.10
CA ARG A 57 -8.04 -7.72 19.66
C ARG A 57 -7.47 -6.35 19.32
N ARG A 58 -6.34 -6.32 18.61
CA ARG A 58 -5.69 -5.11 18.12
C ARG A 58 -5.57 -5.12 16.60
N ALA A 59 -5.39 -3.91 16.08
CA ALA A 59 -5.23 -3.66 14.66
C ALA A 59 -3.86 -3.04 14.40
N TYR A 60 -3.03 -3.74 13.63
CA TYR A 60 -1.68 -3.34 13.26
C TYR A 60 -1.59 -3.08 11.76
N ALA A 61 -0.84 -2.07 11.37
CA ALA A 61 -0.57 -1.80 9.96
C ALA A 61 0.91 -1.52 9.72
N ILE A 62 1.43 -2.01 8.60
CA ILE A 62 2.75 -1.63 8.10
C ILE A 62 2.63 -1.08 6.67
N ILE A 63 3.21 0.08 6.42
CA ILE A 63 3.28 0.71 5.10
C ILE A 63 4.74 0.70 4.65
N ILE A 64 5.05 0.14 3.49
CA ILE A 64 6.42 0.02 2.95
C ILE A 64 6.51 0.75 1.60
N ASN A 65 7.37 1.75 1.52
CA ASN A 65 7.63 2.56 0.33
C ASN A 65 9.11 2.99 0.29
N GLY A 66 9.84 2.64 -0.76
CA GLY A 66 11.22 3.10 -0.97
C GLY A 66 11.36 4.10 -2.12
N SER A 67 10.24 4.60 -2.63
CA SER A 67 10.22 5.49 -3.78
C SER A 67 10.32 6.95 -3.36
N THR A 68 11.01 7.74 -4.18
CA THR A 68 11.06 9.21 -4.05
C THR A 68 9.99 9.89 -4.91
N ASP A 69 9.21 9.13 -5.68
CA ASP A 69 8.25 9.66 -6.64
C ASP A 69 7.06 10.29 -5.93
N GLY A 70 6.73 11.53 -6.29
CA GLY A 70 5.71 12.33 -5.62
C GLY A 70 4.35 11.62 -5.48
N ASP A 71 3.88 10.96 -6.54
CA ASP A 71 2.59 10.26 -6.50
C ASP A 71 2.57 9.07 -5.52
N MET A 72 3.69 8.33 -5.40
CA MET A 72 3.80 7.22 -4.46
C MET A 72 3.97 7.69 -3.02
N LEU A 73 4.63 8.84 -2.81
CA LEU A 73 4.71 9.47 -1.49
C LEU A 73 3.32 9.94 -1.01
N GLU A 74 2.50 10.46 -1.93
CA GLU A 74 1.11 10.81 -1.60
C GLU A 74 0.30 9.56 -1.18
N ASP A 75 0.50 8.41 -1.83
CA ASP A 75 -0.18 7.16 -1.46
C ASP A 75 0.12 6.73 -0.01
N VAL A 76 1.35 6.93 0.48
CA VAL A 76 1.72 6.66 1.88
C VAL A 76 0.94 7.56 2.84
N VAL A 77 0.84 8.84 2.51
CA VAL A 77 0.10 9.82 3.31
C VAL A 77 -1.39 9.49 3.32
N PHE A 78 -1.98 9.11 2.19
CA PHE A 78 -3.37 8.68 2.12
C PHE A 78 -3.60 7.44 2.98
N ALA A 79 -2.82 6.37 2.76
CA ALA A 79 -2.94 5.14 3.52
C ALA A 79 -2.85 5.37 5.03
N TYR A 80 -1.85 6.12 5.50
CA TYR A 80 -1.72 6.46 6.92
C TYR A 80 -2.96 7.16 7.49
N ASN A 81 -3.45 8.22 6.82
CA ASN A 81 -4.59 8.98 7.30
C ASN A 81 -5.91 8.19 7.25
N ASP A 82 -6.05 7.33 6.25
CA ASP A 82 -7.26 6.55 6.03
C ASP A 82 -7.34 5.36 6.99
N LEU A 83 -6.21 4.71 7.31
CA LEU A 83 -6.11 3.72 8.39
C LEU A 83 -6.50 4.31 9.75
N ARG A 84 -6.01 5.51 10.06
CA ARG A 84 -6.41 6.23 11.27
C ARG A 84 -7.91 6.54 11.30
N ARG A 85 -8.49 6.91 10.15
CA ARG A 85 -9.92 7.21 10.05
C ARG A 85 -10.78 6.00 10.40
N VAL A 86 -10.36 4.80 9.98
CA VAL A 86 -11.09 3.56 10.27
C VAL A 86 -10.77 2.95 11.63
N GLY A 87 -9.90 3.58 12.44
CA GLY A 87 -9.73 3.23 13.85
C GLY A 87 -8.43 2.51 14.21
N PHE A 88 -7.45 2.43 13.30
CA PHE A 88 -6.08 2.03 13.68
C PHE A 88 -5.47 3.10 14.60
N GLN A 89 -4.90 2.65 15.73
CA GLN A 89 -4.18 3.52 16.65
C GLN A 89 -2.83 3.92 16.05
N GLU A 90 -2.38 5.17 16.29
CA GLU A 90 -1.14 5.69 15.67
C GLU A 90 0.08 4.83 16.01
N GLU A 91 0.15 4.34 17.26
CA GLU A 91 1.21 3.49 17.78
C GLU A 91 1.29 2.09 17.14
N ASN A 92 0.21 1.66 16.46
CA ASN A 92 0.14 0.38 15.78
C ASN A 92 0.33 0.51 14.26
N ILE A 93 0.63 1.72 13.75
CA ILE A 93 0.91 1.98 12.34
C ILE A 93 2.41 2.22 12.16
N PHE A 94 3.10 1.27 11.53
CA PHE A 94 4.53 1.33 11.22
C PHE A 94 4.71 1.83 9.79
N VAL A 95 5.46 2.91 9.59
CA VAL A 95 5.69 3.50 8.27
C VAL A 95 7.16 3.37 7.89
N LEU A 96 7.45 2.48 6.95
CA LEU A 96 8.77 2.31 6.36
C LEU A 96 8.80 3.05 5.02
N ALA A 97 9.40 4.22 5.00
CA ALA A 97 9.29 5.14 3.87
C ALA A 97 10.63 5.78 3.48
N GLU A 98 10.70 6.28 2.25
CA GLU A 98 11.72 7.27 1.87
C GLU A 98 11.48 8.60 2.59
N VAL A 99 10.22 9.01 2.72
CA VAL A 99 9.79 10.25 3.38
C VAL A 99 8.64 9.96 4.33
N ALA A 100 8.74 10.48 5.56
CA ALA A 100 7.71 10.31 6.57
C ALA A 100 6.43 11.13 6.28
N PRO A 101 5.21 10.55 6.39
CA PRO A 101 3.99 11.34 6.58
C PRO A 101 4.11 12.13 7.91
N ARG A 102 3.70 13.40 7.93
CA ARG A 102 4.00 14.37 9.01
C ARG A 102 3.64 13.92 10.44
N ASN A 103 4.39 14.47 11.41
CA ASN A 103 4.26 14.38 12.88
C ASN A 103 4.50 12.97 13.45
N ASP A 104 5.78 12.66 13.71
CA ASP A 104 6.15 11.60 14.65
C ASP A 104 5.67 11.98 16.06
N GLY A 105 4.44 11.61 16.39
CA GLY A 105 4.03 11.45 17.78
C GLY A 105 4.93 10.40 18.47
N PRO A 106 4.99 10.37 19.82
CA PRO A 106 5.85 9.44 20.54
C PRO A 106 5.57 7.95 20.23
N GLY A 107 4.37 7.61 19.73
CA GLY A 107 4.00 6.25 19.33
C GLY A 107 4.28 5.89 17.86
N LEU A 108 4.43 6.87 16.95
CA LEU A 108 4.62 6.57 15.53
C LEU A 108 6.05 6.10 15.27
N ILE A 109 6.21 4.94 14.63
CA ILE A 109 7.50 4.48 14.13
C ILE A 109 7.56 4.71 12.62
N THR A 110 8.19 5.82 12.24
CA THR A 110 8.53 6.12 10.85
C THR A 110 10.02 5.89 10.60
N ALA A 111 10.39 4.95 9.73
CA ALA A 111 11.77 4.55 9.53
C ALA A 111 12.12 4.31 8.06
N GLU A 112 13.41 4.20 7.74
CA GLU A 112 13.88 3.96 6.38
C GLU A 112 13.41 2.58 5.87
N ALA A 113 12.87 2.50 4.65
CA ALA A 113 12.50 1.22 4.01
C ALA A 113 13.71 0.41 3.54
N LYS A 114 14.61 0.00 4.46
CA LYS A 114 15.81 -0.80 4.19
C LYS A 114 15.68 -2.21 4.76
N PRO A 115 16.37 -3.22 4.20
CA PRO A 115 16.32 -4.60 4.70
C PRO A 115 16.53 -4.71 6.21
N GLU A 116 17.52 -3.99 6.75
CA GLU A 116 17.86 -3.99 8.17
C GLU A 116 16.75 -3.40 9.06
N THR A 117 16.11 -2.30 8.61
CA THR A 117 15.00 -1.68 9.34
C THR A 117 13.76 -2.57 9.28
N VAL A 118 13.46 -3.15 8.12
CA VAL A 118 12.33 -4.06 7.95
C VAL A 118 12.49 -5.27 8.87
N ALA A 119 13.70 -5.85 8.95
CA ALA A 119 13.97 -6.96 9.86
C ALA A 119 13.76 -6.57 11.34
N ILE A 120 14.20 -5.37 11.74
CA ILE A 120 13.99 -4.87 13.11
C ILE A 120 12.50 -4.76 13.45
N ILE A 121 11.70 -4.23 12.52
CA ILE A 121 10.25 -4.03 12.70
C ILE A 121 9.51 -5.37 12.69
N ASN A 122 9.89 -6.27 11.79
CA ASN A 122 9.29 -7.61 11.74
C ASN A 122 9.55 -8.40 13.03
N ASN A 123 10.77 -8.36 13.57
CA ASN A 123 11.08 -8.99 14.86
C ASN A 123 10.29 -8.38 16.03
N TYR A 124 9.87 -7.13 15.91
CA TYR A 124 9.01 -6.49 16.90
C TYR A 124 7.55 -6.91 16.72
N LEU A 125 7.06 -6.96 15.48
CA LEU A 125 5.72 -7.48 15.17
C LEU A 125 5.54 -8.94 15.61
N GLU A 126 6.59 -9.77 15.52
CA GLU A 126 6.60 -11.15 16.06
C GLU A 126 6.30 -11.23 17.56
N GLN A 127 6.52 -10.15 18.31
CA GLN A 127 6.24 -10.08 19.75
C GLN A 127 4.90 -9.41 20.06
N LEU A 128 4.27 -8.76 19.07
CA LEU A 128 3.05 -8.00 19.26
C LEU A 128 1.82 -8.69 18.68
N VAL A 129 1.96 -9.25 17.48
CA VAL A 129 0.84 -9.76 16.67
C VAL A 129 0.56 -11.21 17.05
N ASP A 130 -0.71 -11.52 17.34
CA ASP A 130 -1.17 -12.88 17.62
C ASP A 130 -2.46 -13.26 16.87
N GLU A 131 -2.98 -14.45 17.17
CA GLU A 131 -4.16 -15.03 16.50
C GLU A 131 -5.48 -14.29 16.73
N ASN A 132 -5.53 -13.30 17.62
CA ASN A 132 -6.70 -12.43 17.83
C ASN A 132 -6.65 -11.16 16.98
N ASP A 133 -5.49 -10.82 16.42
CA ASP A 133 -5.24 -9.52 15.81
C ASP A 133 -5.54 -9.44 14.32
N LEU A 134 -5.73 -8.20 13.85
CA LEU A 134 -5.70 -7.84 12.43
C LEU A 134 -4.33 -7.24 12.08
N LEU A 135 -3.68 -7.78 11.05
CA LEU A 135 -2.50 -7.18 10.43
C LEU A 135 -2.78 -6.75 8.99
N LEU A 136 -2.54 -5.47 8.68
CA LEU A 136 -2.58 -4.93 7.33
C LEU A 136 -1.16 -4.56 6.83
N VAL A 137 -0.75 -5.12 5.70
CA VAL A 137 0.54 -4.85 5.05
C VAL A 137 0.28 -4.13 3.73
N TYR A 138 0.77 -2.89 3.59
CA TYR A 138 0.68 -2.12 2.36
C TYR A 138 2.07 -1.87 1.77
N MET A 139 2.34 -2.42 0.59
CA MET A 139 3.58 -2.22 -0.14
C MET A 139 3.31 -1.31 -1.35
N ALA A 140 3.87 -0.10 -1.35
CA ALA A 140 3.68 0.89 -2.39
C ALA A 140 5.02 1.49 -2.81
N SER A 141 5.60 0.97 -3.88
CA SER A 141 6.91 1.42 -4.38
C SER A 141 7.07 1.03 -5.85
N HIS A 142 8.26 1.25 -6.41
CA HIS A 142 8.63 0.59 -7.66
C HIS A 142 8.84 -0.91 -7.45
N GLY A 143 8.43 -1.68 -8.45
CA GLY A 143 8.52 -3.14 -8.45
C GLY A 143 9.44 -3.63 -9.55
N TYR A 144 10.28 -4.61 -9.23
CA TYR A 144 11.20 -5.23 -10.17
C TYR A 144 11.04 -6.75 -10.17
N LYS A 145 11.27 -7.34 -11.34
CA LYS A 145 11.27 -8.78 -11.55
C LYS A 145 12.56 -9.17 -12.27
N ASN A 146 13.30 -10.09 -11.67
CA ASN A 146 14.43 -10.77 -12.29
C ASN A 146 14.15 -12.26 -12.30
N GLU A 147 13.92 -12.84 -13.47
CA GLU A 147 13.51 -14.23 -13.61
C GLU A 147 12.28 -14.53 -12.72
N ASN A 148 12.47 -15.31 -11.64
CA ASN A 148 11.43 -15.68 -10.66
C ASN A 148 11.55 -14.93 -9.32
N GLN A 149 12.44 -13.95 -9.23
CA GLN A 149 12.62 -13.11 -8.04
C GLN A 149 11.93 -11.77 -8.23
N PHE A 150 11.26 -11.32 -7.18
CA PHE A 150 10.45 -10.11 -7.17
C PHE A 150 10.96 -9.19 -6.07
N TYR A 151 11.15 -7.93 -6.42
CA TYR A 151 11.75 -6.94 -5.54
C TYR A 151 10.90 -5.69 -5.47
N LEU A 152 10.83 -5.12 -4.27
CA LEU A 152 10.31 -3.78 -4.01
C LEU A 152 11.51 -2.85 -3.86
N GLN A 153 11.43 -1.65 -4.45
CA GLN A 153 12.42 -0.61 -4.20
C GLN A 153 12.34 -0.18 -2.73
N GLY A 154 13.48 -0.25 -2.02
CA GLY A 154 13.67 0.30 -0.68
C GLY A 154 14.39 1.66 -0.69
N HIS A 155 14.54 2.23 0.50
CA HIS A 155 15.03 3.59 0.73
C HIS A 155 16.43 3.82 0.13
N GLY A 156 16.63 4.99 -0.48
CA GLY A 156 17.91 5.42 -1.06
C GLY A 156 18.27 4.75 -2.38
N ASN A 157 17.50 3.76 -2.82
CA ASN A 157 17.74 3.10 -4.10
C ASN A 157 17.26 4.00 -5.24
N LYS A 158 18.17 4.47 -6.09
CA LYS A 158 17.83 5.20 -7.30
C LYS A 158 17.83 4.26 -8.50
N TRP A 159 16.65 4.11 -9.09
CA TRP A 159 16.50 3.37 -10.34
C TRP A 159 16.84 4.27 -11.52
N SER A 160 17.73 3.81 -12.40
CA SER A 160 17.99 4.47 -13.68
C SER A 160 17.81 3.47 -14.81
N VAL A 161 16.83 3.73 -15.69
CA VAL A 161 16.71 3.07 -16.98
C VAL A 161 17.51 3.88 -18.00
N PHE A 162 18.53 3.26 -18.57
CA PHE A 162 19.29 3.81 -19.68
C PHE A 162 18.74 3.25 -20.99
N ASP A 163 17.98 4.05 -21.71
CA ASP A 163 17.62 3.74 -23.09
C ASP A 163 18.79 4.10 -24.01
N MET A 164 19.36 3.12 -24.68
CA MET A 164 20.35 3.32 -25.75
C MET A 164 19.80 2.79 -27.06
N GLU A 165 20.03 3.50 -28.15
CA GLU A 165 19.72 2.99 -29.50
C GLU A 165 21.02 2.58 -30.18
N ILE A 166 21.18 1.29 -30.49
CA ILE A 166 22.35 0.76 -31.19
C ILE A 166 21.88 0.21 -32.53
N ARG A 167 22.31 0.86 -33.62
CA ARG A 167 22.00 0.45 -35.01
C ARG A 167 20.49 0.36 -35.33
N GLY A 168 19.67 1.22 -34.72
CA GLY A 168 18.22 1.24 -34.92
C GLY A 168 17.45 0.29 -33.99
N GLU A 169 18.14 -0.50 -33.17
CA GLU A 169 17.54 -1.29 -32.11
C GLU A 169 17.61 -0.52 -30.79
N LYS A 170 16.47 -0.39 -30.11
CA LYS A 170 16.43 0.16 -28.75
C LYS A 170 16.83 -0.94 -27.77
N ILE A 171 17.81 -0.61 -26.93
CA ILE A 171 18.30 -1.44 -25.85
C ILE A 171 18.08 -0.64 -24.56
N SER A 172 17.15 -1.08 -23.74
CA SER A 172 16.96 -0.53 -22.40
C SER A 172 17.83 -1.32 -21.41
N LEU A 173 18.87 -0.67 -20.89
CA LEU A 173 19.69 -1.20 -19.81
C LEU A 173 19.15 -0.64 -18.49
N SER A 174 18.57 -1.50 -17.67
CA SER A 174 18.26 -1.14 -16.29
C SER A 174 19.47 -1.45 -15.42
N VAL A 175 20.02 -0.43 -14.75
CA VAL A 175 21.13 -0.59 -13.81
C VAL A 175 20.61 -0.25 -12.41
N THR A 176 20.59 -1.25 -11.54
CA THR A 176 20.39 -1.04 -10.10
C THR A 176 21.76 -0.77 -9.48
N LEU A 177 21.93 0.38 -8.85
CA LEU A 177 23.22 0.79 -8.29
C LEU A 177 23.34 0.55 -6.77
N ASP A 178 22.37 -0.09 -6.11
CA ASP A 178 22.35 -0.16 -4.64
C ASP A 178 21.68 -1.42 -4.05
N PRO A 179 22.23 -2.06 -2.99
CA PRO A 179 21.64 -3.19 -2.24
C PRO A 179 20.30 -2.93 -1.52
N GLY A 180 19.74 -1.73 -1.56
CA GLY A 180 18.47 -1.40 -0.87
C GLY A 180 17.19 -2.04 -1.44
N LEU A 181 17.28 -3.13 -2.22
CA LEU A 181 16.10 -3.85 -2.70
C LEU A 181 15.54 -4.77 -1.62
N LEU A 182 14.22 -4.81 -1.50
CA LEU A 182 13.52 -5.73 -0.60
C LEU A 182 12.97 -6.90 -1.42
N GLU A 183 13.42 -8.12 -1.16
CA GLU A 183 12.85 -9.30 -1.81
C GLU A 183 11.44 -9.54 -1.27
N VAL A 184 10.45 -9.61 -2.16
CA VAL A 184 9.03 -9.61 -1.78
C VAL A 184 8.62 -10.94 -1.12
N ARG A 185 9.11 -12.09 -1.62
CA ARG A 185 8.69 -13.39 -1.10
C ARG A 185 9.07 -13.59 0.38
N PRO A 186 10.33 -13.35 0.80
CA PRO A 186 10.66 -13.41 2.23
C PRO A 186 9.81 -12.49 3.09
N LEU A 187 9.46 -11.29 2.61
CA LEU A 187 8.55 -10.41 3.35
C LEU A 187 7.15 -10.99 3.50
N LEU A 188 6.59 -11.54 2.43
CA LEU A 188 5.28 -12.20 2.46
C LEU A 188 5.28 -13.40 3.39
N ASP A 189 6.34 -14.22 3.36
CA ASP A 189 6.52 -15.35 4.28
C ASP A 189 6.54 -14.87 5.73
N THR A 190 7.33 -13.83 6.04
CA THR A 190 7.37 -13.25 7.40
C THR A 190 5.98 -12.81 7.88
N TYR A 191 5.24 -12.00 7.10
CA TYR A 191 3.93 -11.52 7.55
C TYR A 191 2.86 -12.61 7.62
N TYR A 192 2.96 -13.63 6.78
CA TYR A 192 2.08 -14.79 6.84
C TYR A 192 2.36 -15.63 8.09
N ASP A 193 3.63 -15.85 8.41
CA ASP A 193 4.09 -16.70 9.52
C ASP A 193 3.91 -16.04 10.89
N LEU A 194 3.78 -14.70 10.97
CA LEU A 194 3.27 -13.99 12.17
C LEU A 194 1.93 -14.54 12.65
N SER A 195 1.20 -15.21 11.77
CA SER A 195 -0.02 -15.93 12.09
C SER A 195 -1.15 -15.08 12.70
N PRO A 196 -1.38 -13.81 12.27
CA PRO A 196 -2.47 -13.00 12.82
C PRO A 196 -3.83 -13.69 12.63
N GLY A 197 -4.80 -13.34 13.46
CA GLY A 197 -6.19 -13.78 13.31
C GLY A 197 -6.73 -13.45 11.93
N GLU A 198 -6.43 -12.24 11.44
CA GLU A 198 -6.76 -11.78 10.10
C GLU A 198 -5.56 -11.07 9.45
N LEU A 199 -5.30 -11.38 8.18
CA LEU A 199 -4.20 -10.80 7.42
C LEU A 199 -4.71 -10.13 6.13
N VAL A 200 -4.40 -8.86 5.94
CA VAL A 200 -4.68 -8.12 4.70
C VAL A 200 -3.37 -7.66 4.08
N ILE A 201 -3.04 -8.10 2.86
CA ILE A 201 -1.82 -7.69 2.14
C ILE A 201 -2.22 -6.99 0.84
N VAL A 202 -1.68 -5.79 0.65
CA VAL A 202 -1.94 -4.94 -0.50
C VAL A 202 -0.63 -4.63 -1.22
N GLY A 203 -0.48 -5.13 -2.44
CA GLY A 203 0.66 -4.88 -3.32
C GLY A 203 0.35 -3.82 -4.38
N ASN A 204 0.92 -2.62 -4.24
CA ASN A 204 0.82 -1.54 -5.20
C ASN A 204 2.19 -1.23 -5.84
N PHE A 205 2.64 -2.12 -6.70
CA PHE A 205 3.92 -2.00 -7.41
C PHE A 205 3.88 -2.84 -8.72
N CYS A 206 4.83 -2.62 -9.61
CA CYS A 206 4.95 -3.45 -10.81
C CYS A 206 5.19 -4.92 -10.45
N TYR A 207 4.53 -5.84 -11.14
CA TYR A 207 4.59 -7.29 -10.87
C TYR A 207 4.06 -7.70 -9.48
N SER A 208 3.27 -6.84 -8.83
CA SER A 208 2.68 -7.08 -7.51
C SER A 208 1.75 -8.29 -7.45
N GLY A 209 1.33 -8.86 -8.58
CA GLY A 209 0.58 -10.13 -8.60
C GLY A 209 1.26 -11.27 -7.85
N ILE A 210 2.58 -11.19 -7.62
CA ILE A 210 3.30 -12.13 -6.75
C ILE A 210 2.71 -12.20 -5.33
N VAL A 211 2.14 -11.09 -4.84
CA VAL A 211 1.44 -11.04 -3.55
C VAL A 211 0.29 -12.03 -3.54
N THR A 212 -0.55 -12.01 -4.58
CA THR A 212 -1.74 -12.86 -4.64
C THR A 212 -1.41 -14.33 -4.86
N SER A 213 -0.52 -14.64 -5.80
CA SER A 213 -0.18 -16.02 -6.14
C SER A 213 0.64 -16.72 -5.05
N HIS A 214 1.52 -16.00 -4.36
CA HIS A 214 2.28 -16.55 -3.25
C HIS A 214 1.36 -16.87 -2.07
N ILE A 215 0.44 -15.96 -1.73
CA ILE A 215 -0.53 -16.18 -0.66
C ILE A 215 -1.52 -17.30 -1.00
N GLU A 216 -1.99 -17.39 -2.25
CA GLU A 216 -2.81 -18.51 -2.72
C GLU A 216 -2.11 -19.86 -2.51
N LYS A 217 -0.81 -19.92 -2.83
CA LYS A 217 -0.01 -21.12 -2.63
C LYS A 217 0.12 -21.48 -1.15
N ARG A 218 0.41 -20.50 -0.27
CA ARG A 218 0.50 -20.71 1.19
C ARG A 218 -0.83 -21.20 1.76
N LEU A 219 -1.96 -20.59 1.35
CA LEU A 219 -3.29 -21.02 1.74
C LEU A 219 -3.59 -22.47 1.31
N ALA A 220 -3.19 -22.86 0.10
CA ALA A 220 -3.35 -24.24 -0.38
C ALA A 220 -2.53 -25.25 0.44
N GLU A 221 -1.34 -24.88 0.90
CA GLU A 221 -0.51 -25.67 1.81
C GLU A 221 -1.17 -25.83 3.19
N ASP A 222 -1.84 -24.78 3.68
CA ASP A 222 -2.56 -24.74 4.97
C ASP A 222 -4.04 -25.14 4.90
N GLN A 223 -4.45 -25.75 3.79
CA GLN A 223 -5.83 -26.23 3.56
C GLN A 223 -6.91 -25.13 3.69
N ASN A 224 -6.58 -23.88 3.35
CA ASN A 224 -7.46 -22.71 3.37
C ASN A 224 -8.10 -22.41 4.74
N THR A 225 -7.40 -22.72 5.83
CA THR A 225 -7.91 -22.51 7.20
C THR A 225 -7.71 -21.08 7.73
N ARG A 226 -6.80 -20.32 7.13
CA ARG A 226 -6.42 -18.96 7.55
C ARG A 226 -7.37 -17.91 6.98
N GLN A 227 -7.61 -16.84 7.73
CA GLN A 227 -8.38 -15.66 7.29
C GLN A 227 -7.43 -14.62 6.68
N VAL A 228 -7.36 -14.59 5.34
CA VAL A 228 -6.39 -13.77 4.61
C VAL A 228 -7.06 -13.12 3.40
N ALA A 229 -6.73 -11.86 3.13
CA ALA A 229 -6.98 -11.19 1.87
C ALA A 229 -5.67 -10.66 1.28
N ALA A 230 -5.38 -11.02 0.04
CA ALA A 230 -4.27 -10.52 -0.74
C ALA A 230 -4.82 -9.79 -1.97
N ILE A 231 -4.34 -8.58 -2.24
CA ILE A 231 -4.80 -7.73 -3.34
C ILE A 231 -3.57 -7.12 -4.00
N ALA A 232 -3.53 -7.11 -5.32
CA ALA A 232 -2.42 -6.52 -6.06
C ALA A 232 -2.90 -5.65 -7.23
N SER A 233 -2.15 -4.60 -7.53
CA SER A 233 -2.44 -3.67 -8.64
C SER A 233 -2.13 -4.26 -10.03
N THR A 234 -1.38 -5.36 -10.09
CA THR A 234 -1.06 -6.10 -11.32
C THR A 234 -1.21 -7.62 -11.16
N THR A 235 -1.02 -8.35 -12.25
CA THR A 235 -0.57 -9.76 -12.23
C THR A 235 0.97 -9.84 -12.14
N GLU A 236 1.53 -11.05 -11.96
CA GLU A 236 2.99 -11.29 -11.83
C GLU A 236 3.85 -10.91 -13.04
N ASP A 237 3.23 -10.76 -14.20
CA ASP A 237 3.89 -10.50 -15.49
C ASP A 237 3.63 -9.09 -16.03
N LYS A 238 2.88 -8.26 -15.30
CA LYS A 238 2.46 -6.93 -15.74
C LYS A 238 3.02 -5.81 -14.88
N ARG A 239 3.10 -4.64 -15.50
CA ARG A 239 3.43 -3.35 -14.88
C ARG A 239 2.14 -2.53 -14.73
N SER A 240 2.11 -1.61 -13.76
CA SER A 240 0.96 -0.73 -13.50
C SER A 240 1.42 0.68 -13.14
N TYR A 241 0.54 1.66 -13.43
CA TYR A 241 0.56 2.97 -12.80
C TYR A 241 -0.11 2.89 -11.43
N GLY A 242 0.68 2.52 -10.42
CA GLY A 242 0.19 2.20 -9.07
C GLY A 242 -0.55 3.33 -8.35
N TRP A 243 -0.32 4.59 -8.69
CA TRP A 243 -0.92 5.75 -8.01
C TRP A 243 -2.45 5.78 -8.08
N VAL A 244 -3.06 5.29 -9.17
CA VAL A 244 -4.53 5.20 -9.27
C VAL A 244 -5.08 4.12 -8.34
N PHE A 245 -4.34 3.02 -8.17
CA PHE A 245 -4.74 1.90 -7.33
C PHE A 245 -4.73 2.30 -5.84
N GLY A 246 -3.62 2.85 -5.36
CA GLY A 246 -3.47 3.29 -3.97
C GLY A 246 -4.54 4.31 -3.56
N ARG A 247 -4.76 5.33 -4.41
CA ARG A 247 -5.79 6.35 -4.18
C ARG A 247 -7.22 5.82 -4.22
N ALA A 248 -7.52 4.88 -5.10
CA ALA A 248 -8.86 4.31 -5.18
C ALA A 248 -9.19 3.47 -3.94
N LEU A 249 -8.20 2.72 -3.44
CA LEU A 249 -8.38 1.87 -2.26
C LEU A 249 -8.43 2.70 -0.97
N PHE A 250 -7.36 3.42 -0.65
CA PHE A 250 -7.28 4.14 0.63
C PHE A 250 -8.14 5.40 0.62
N GLY A 251 -8.18 6.15 -0.49
CA GLY A 251 -8.93 7.40 -0.58
C GLY A 251 -10.45 7.27 -0.40
N GLN A 252 -10.98 6.03 -0.43
CA GLN A 252 -12.38 5.71 -0.14
C GLN A 252 -12.59 4.96 1.18
N MET A 253 -11.51 4.52 1.84
CA MET A 253 -11.59 3.77 3.08
C MET A 253 -12.19 4.64 4.20
N GLY A 254 -13.23 4.10 4.85
CA GLY A 254 -13.97 4.78 5.92
C GLY A 254 -14.80 5.99 5.47
N ARG A 255 -15.17 6.08 4.19
CA ARG A 255 -16.03 7.15 3.65
C ARG A 255 -17.33 6.58 3.10
N SER A 256 -18.47 7.19 3.43
CA SER A 256 -19.77 6.83 2.84
C SER A 256 -19.96 7.51 1.48
N ASP A 257 -19.18 7.12 0.47
CA ASP A 257 -19.45 7.49 -0.92
C ASP A 257 -20.40 6.46 -1.53
N GLU A 258 -21.59 6.89 -1.95
CA GLU A 258 -22.63 6.04 -2.56
C GLU A 258 -22.14 5.24 -3.80
N LYS A 259 -20.99 5.61 -4.37
CA LYS A 259 -20.36 4.86 -5.48
C LYS A 259 -19.55 3.64 -5.02
N VAL A 260 -19.22 3.58 -3.74
CA VAL A 260 -18.38 2.53 -3.13
C VAL A 260 -19.21 1.74 -2.12
N ASP A 261 -20.01 2.41 -1.31
CA ASP A 261 -21.00 1.82 -0.39
C ASP A 261 -22.20 1.27 -1.21
N THR A 262 -22.05 0.07 -1.75
CA THR A 262 -23.04 -0.52 -2.66
C THR A 262 -24.23 -1.13 -1.90
N ASN A 263 -24.03 -1.51 -0.64
CA ASN A 263 -25.07 -2.04 0.22
C ASN A 263 -25.85 -0.93 0.98
N ASN A 264 -25.38 0.31 0.94
CA ASN A 264 -25.93 1.51 1.60
C ASN A 264 -26.02 1.38 3.13
N ASP A 265 -25.04 0.73 3.76
CA ASP A 265 -24.97 0.60 5.22
C ASP A 265 -24.26 1.79 5.91
N GLY A 266 -23.74 2.73 5.11
CA GLY A 266 -23.02 3.92 5.55
C GLY A 266 -21.52 3.70 5.72
N GLN A 267 -21.00 2.53 5.35
CA GLN A 267 -19.61 2.10 5.49
C GLN A 267 -19.17 1.35 4.22
N ASN A 268 -17.86 1.20 4.01
CA ASN A 268 -17.34 0.44 2.86
C ASN A 268 -16.64 -0.81 3.38
N SER A 269 -17.04 -1.97 2.86
CA SER A 269 -16.34 -3.25 3.08
C SER A 269 -15.06 -3.36 2.24
N LEU A 270 -14.14 -4.26 2.60
CA LEU A 270 -12.96 -4.51 1.76
C LEU A 270 -13.33 -5.02 0.35
N VAL A 271 -14.40 -5.82 0.23
CA VAL A 271 -14.86 -6.30 -1.07
C VAL A 271 -15.31 -5.14 -1.95
N GLU A 272 -16.09 -4.21 -1.40
CA GLU A 272 -16.53 -3.00 -2.11
C GLU A 272 -15.34 -2.12 -2.51
N LEU A 273 -14.38 -1.94 -1.61
CA LEU A 273 -13.15 -1.20 -1.90
C LEU A 273 -12.33 -1.87 -3.02
N ILE A 274 -12.23 -3.20 -3.03
CA ILE A 274 -11.55 -3.96 -4.10
C ILE A 274 -12.30 -3.78 -5.43
N ASP A 275 -13.62 -3.93 -5.44
CA ASP A 275 -14.41 -3.86 -6.67
C ASP A 275 -14.43 -2.45 -7.27
N TYR A 276 -14.52 -1.43 -6.42
CA TYR A 276 -14.36 -0.03 -6.83
C TYR A 276 -12.96 0.23 -7.38
N THR A 277 -11.92 -0.21 -6.66
CA THR A 277 -10.52 -0.06 -7.09
C THR A 277 -10.28 -0.75 -8.42
N ARG A 278 -10.79 -1.97 -8.61
CA ARG A 278 -10.71 -2.72 -9.87
C ARG A 278 -11.38 -1.94 -11.01
N THR A 279 -12.56 -1.39 -10.78
CA THR A 279 -13.31 -0.63 -11.79
C THR A 279 -12.54 0.62 -12.23
N LEU A 280 -12.04 1.41 -11.28
CA LEU A 280 -11.28 2.62 -11.60
C LEU A 280 -9.90 2.32 -12.20
N HIS A 281 -9.18 1.35 -11.65
CA HIS A 281 -7.83 1.03 -12.04
C HIS A 281 -7.77 0.41 -13.45
N ASN A 282 -8.63 -0.57 -13.71
CA ASN A 282 -8.72 -1.22 -15.02
C ASN A 282 -9.33 -0.31 -16.10
N GLY A 283 -10.11 0.70 -15.70
CA GLY A 283 -10.72 1.68 -16.59
C GLY A 283 -9.76 2.78 -17.08
N GLN A 284 -8.54 2.86 -16.55
CA GLN A 284 -7.54 3.83 -17.02
C GLN A 284 -7.07 3.49 -18.44
N PRO A 285 -6.87 4.51 -19.31
CA PRO A 285 -6.37 4.27 -20.65
C PRO A 285 -5.00 3.59 -20.61
N ILE A 286 -4.86 2.53 -21.42
CA ILE A 286 -3.59 1.83 -21.62
C ILE A 286 -2.65 2.79 -22.36
N GLU A 287 -1.65 3.32 -21.65
CA GLU A 287 -0.56 4.05 -22.30
C GLU A 287 0.44 3.06 -22.90
N LYS A 288 0.73 3.23 -24.19
CA LYS A 288 1.84 2.53 -24.85
C LYS A 288 3.11 3.33 -24.63
N GLU A 289 3.88 3.00 -23.60
CA GLU A 289 5.30 3.37 -23.58
C GLU A 289 6.12 2.37 -24.39
N LYS A 290 7.19 2.88 -25.01
CA LYS A 290 8.16 2.20 -25.87
C LYS A 290 8.34 0.70 -25.52
N GLU A 291 7.60 -0.15 -26.23
CA GLU A 291 7.69 -1.62 -26.25
C GLU A 291 7.11 -2.41 -25.05
N SER A 292 6.49 -1.78 -24.04
CA SER A 292 5.76 -2.53 -22.98
C SER A 292 4.33 -2.02 -22.79
N ILE A 293 3.36 -2.94 -22.83
CA ILE A 293 1.95 -2.62 -22.55
C ILE A 293 1.78 -2.56 -21.04
N VAL A 294 1.50 -1.37 -20.50
CA VAL A 294 1.05 -1.22 -19.11
C VAL A 294 -0.39 -1.70 -19.04
N LEU A 295 -0.64 -2.80 -18.32
CA LEU A 295 -1.97 -3.36 -18.14
C LEU A 295 -2.31 -3.30 -16.67
N ASN A 296 -3.16 -2.35 -16.32
CA ASN A 296 -3.78 -2.27 -15.02
C ASN A 296 -4.74 -3.46 -14.89
N GLN A 297 -4.34 -4.45 -14.10
CA GLN A 297 -5.14 -5.65 -13.85
C GLN A 297 -5.03 -6.00 -12.38
N VAL A 298 -6.07 -5.63 -11.63
CA VAL A 298 -6.17 -6.00 -10.22
C VAL A 298 -6.32 -7.52 -10.09
N SER A 299 -5.46 -8.14 -9.30
CA SER A 299 -5.59 -9.53 -8.86
C SER A 299 -5.94 -9.57 -7.36
N SER A 300 -6.67 -10.58 -6.92
CA SER A 300 -7.06 -10.71 -5.51
C SER A 300 -7.36 -12.16 -5.14
N VAL A 301 -7.01 -12.55 -3.92
CA VAL A 301 -7.37 -13.82 -3.27
C VAL A 301 -7.87 -13.49 -1.88
N SER A 302 -9.00 -14.04 -1.47
CA SER A 302 -9.54 -13.78 -0.14
C SER A 302 -10.30 -14.99 0.42
N THR A 303 -10.04 -15.30 1.69
CA THR A 303 -10.83 -16.18 2.54
C THR A 303 -11.62 -15.41 3.61
N LEU A 304 -11.50 -14.08 3.64
CA LEU A 304 -12.22 -13.22 4.57
C LEU A 304 -13.72 -13.16 4.22
N PRO A 305 -14.61 -13.06 5.23
CA PRO A 305 -16.01 -12.75 4.98
C PRO A 305 -16.16 -11.39 4.27
N VAL A 306 -17.24 -11.25 3.49
CA VAL A 306 -17.49 -10.11 2.58
C VAL A 306 -17.54 -8.75 3.28
N GLU A 307 -17.74 -8.69 4.60
CA GLU A 307 -18.04 -7.47 5.38
C GLU A 307 -16.81 -6.79 6.05
N TYR A 308 -15.59 -7.26 5.79
CA TYR A 308 -14.44 -6.85 6.61
C TYR A 308 -13.71 -5.60 6.12
N LEU A 309 -13.89 -4.45 6.79
CA LEU A 309 -12.90 -3.39 7.08
C LEU A 309 -13.58 -2.19 7.78
N VAL A 310 -14.61 -2.47 8.58
CA VAL A 310 -15.59 -1.46 8.95
C VAL A 310 -15.40 -0.92 10.37
N ASN A 311 -14.66 -1.65 11.21
CA ASN A 311 -14.01 -1.16 12.42
C ASN A 311 -13.07 -2.30 12.84
N PRO A 312 -11.73 -2.14 12.80
CA PRO A 312 -10.82 -3.25 13.01
C PRO A 312 -10.83 -3.75 14.47
N ASN A 313 -11.49 -3.01 15.37
CA ASN A 313 -11.67 -3.32 16.79
C ASN A 313 -13.08 -3.86 17.13
N ASN A 314 -13.94 -4.13 16.14
CA ASN A 314 -15.25 -4.76 16.35
C ASN A 314 -15.23 -6.24 15.97
#